data_AF-A0A238K269-F1
#
_entry.id   AF-A0A238K269-F1
#
_cell.length_a   1.000
_cell.length_b   1.000
_cell.length_c   1.000
_cell.angle_alpha   90.00
_cell.angle_beta   90.00
_cell.angle_gamma   90.00
#
_symmetry.space_group_name_H-M   'P 1'
#
loop_
_entity.id
_entity.type
_entity.pdbx_description
1 polymer ?
#
loop_
_entity_poly.entity_id
_entity_poly.type
_entity_poly.pdbx_seq_one_letter_code
_entity_poly.pdbx_strand_id
1 'polypeptide(L)'
;MRVLAAVLSVWAAGVAADHGTEEVMGDPNGANIAWAENFKAQIASCLNLGQQTNGGVAFVSVSFEMTPNARPAEYSIQLLNPTGRAGEAEGFEAARRAILRCGQPSYALPLDLFSQWRHVEISFPYFVPVSE
;
A
#
# COMPACT_ATOMS: atom_id res chain seq x y z
N MET A 1 -79.56 -10.83 -10.59
CA MET A 1 -79.45 -9.37 -10.81
C MET A 1 -77.97 -9.04 -10.77
N ARG A 2 -77.42 -8.52 -11.88
CA ARG A 2 -76.00 -8.31 -12.15
C ARG A 2 -75.41 -7.21 -11.25
N VAL A 3 -74.20 -7.41 -10.73
CA VAL A 3 -73.20 -6.34 -10.64
C VAL A 3 -71.82 -6.95 -10.91
N LEU A 4 -71.32 -6.74 -12.13
CA LEU A 4 -69.91 -6.84 -12.48
C LEU A 4 -69.25 -5.55 -12.00
N ALA A 5 -68.21 -5.64 -11.18
CA ALA A 5 -67.37 -4.51 -10.79
C ALA A 5 -65.96 -4.74 -11.31
N ALA A 6 -65.40 -3.65 -11.83
CA ALA A 6 -64.29 -3.60 -12.78
C ALA A 6 -62.91 -3.80 -12.16
N VAL A 7 -62.01 -4.21 -13.04
CA VAL A 7 -60.55 -4.30 -12.92
C VAL A 7 -59.95 -2.94 -12.55
N LEU A 8 -59.00 -2.92 -11.61
CA LEU A 8 -57.86 -2.00 -11.63
C LEU A 8 -56.62 -2.70 -11.05
N SER A 9 -55.62 -2.87 -11.91
CA SER A 9 -54.27 -3.32 -11.58
C SER A 9 -53.50 -2.19 -10.88
N VAL A 10 -52.85 -2.47 -9.75
CA VAL A 10 -51.78 -1.64 -9.22
C VAL A 10 -50.55 -2.51 -9.05
N TRP A 11 -49.50 -2.18 -9.80
CA TRP A 11 -48.14 -2.63 -9.54
C TRP A 11 -47.49 -1.61 -8.61
N ALA A 12 -46.96 -2.05 -7.47
CA ALA A 12 -46.02 -1.28 -6.68
C ALA A 12 -44.81 -2.15 -6.39
N ALA A 13 -43.70 -1.77 -7.03
CA ALA A 13 -42.39 -2.35 -6.85
C ALA A 13 -41.88 -2.07 -5.42
N GLY A 14 -41.70 -3.12 -4.63
CA GLY A 14 -40.82 -3.09 -3.47
C GLY A 14 -39.48 -3.68 -3.88
N VAL A 15 -38.60 -2.89 -4.51
CA VAL A 15 -37.18 -3.24 -4.55
C VAL A 15 -36.65 -2.99 -3.15
N ALA A 16 -36.48 -4.06 -2.39
CA ALA A 16 -35.50 -4.06 -1.32
C ALA A 16 -34.15 -3.83 -2.02
N ALA A 17 -33.52 -2.69 -1.76
CA ALA A 17 -32.09 -2.55 -1.99
C ALA A 17 -31.42 -3.50 -1.01
N ASP A 18 -31.27 -4.75 -1.43
CA ASP A 18 -30.25 -5.63 -0.92
C ASP A 18 -28.93 -4.90 -1.20
N HIS A 19 -28.40 -4.23 -0.18
CA HIS A 19 -27.00 -3.85 -0.19
C HIS A 19 -26.24 -5.16 -0.13
N GLY A 20 -26.03 -5.76 -1.31
CA GLY A 20 -25.17 -6.89 -1.51
C GLY A 20 -23.89 -6.59 -0.77
N THR A 21 -23.71 -7.26 0.36
CA THR A 21 -22.40 -7.43 0.92
C THR A 21 -21.79 -8.45 -0.02
N GLU A 22 -21.20 -7.96 -1.11
CA GLU A 22 -20.22 -8.76 -1.85
C GLU A 22 -19.10 -9.00 -0.84
N GLU A 23 -19.23 -10.08 -0.06
CA GLU A 23 -18.10 -10.84 0.40
C GLU A 23 -17.35 -11.19 -0.88
N VAL A 24 -16.37 -10.34 -1.21
CA VAL A 24 -15.44 -10.54 -2.32
C VAL A 24 -14.74 -11.86 -2.01
N MET A 25 -15.29 -12.94 -2.54
CA MET A 25 -14.70 -14.25 -2.57
C MET A 25 -13.39 -14.09 -3.32
N GLY A 26 -12.31 -14.07 -2.54
CA GLY A 26 -11.03 -13.48 -2.91
C GLY A 26 -10.50 -13.97 -4.25
N ASP A 27 -10.43 -13.04 -5.21
CA ASP A 27 -9.46 -13.17 -6.30
C ASP A 27 -8.07 -13.27 -5.64
N PRO A 28 -7.31 -14.36 -5.84
CA PRO A 28 -5.95 -14.45 -5.32
C PRO A 28 -5.10 -13.26 -5.79
N ASN A 29 -5.39 -12.67 -6.96
CA ASN A 29 -4.71 -11.45 -7.42
C ASN A 29 -5.18 -10.19 -6.67
N GLY A 30 -6.47 -10.09 -6.31
CA GLY A 30 -7.01 -9.00 -5.50
C GLY A 30 -6.46 -9.00 -4.07
N ALA A 31 -6.34 -10.18 -3.45
CA ALA A 31 -5.66 -10.35 -2.18
C ALA A 31 -4.18 -9.95 -2.27
N ASN A 32 -3.49 -10.29 -3.38
CA ASN A 32 -2.11 -9.92 -3.61
C ASN A 32 -1.88 -8.41 -3.71
N ILE A 33 -2.82 -7.68 -4.33
CA ILE A 33 -2.74 -6.22 -4.45
C ILE A 33 -3.05 -5.54 -3.09
N ALA A 34 -4.04 -6.05 -2.35
CA ALA A 34 -4.48 -5.42 -1.11
C ALA A 34 -3.40 -5.37 -0.02
N TRP A 35 -2.67 -6.47 0.22
CA TRP A 35 -1.59 -6.45 1.22
C TRP A 35 -0.44 -5.53 0.80
N ALA A 36 -0.12 -5.47 -0.50
CA ALA A 36 0.98 -4.66 -1.03
C ALA A 36 0.67 -3.16 -0.89
N GLU A 37 -0.55 -2.75 -1.20
CA GLU A 37 -0.98 -1.36 -1.04
C GLU A 37 -1.02 -0.94 0.43
N ASN A 38 -1.53 -1.80 1.32
CA ASN A 38 -1.48 -1.54 2.77
C ASN A 38 -0.04 -1.47 3.30
N PHE A 39 0.85 -2.35 2.82
CA PHE A 39 2.27 -2.33 3.18
C PHE A 39 2.95 -1.02 2.76
N LYS A 40 2.74 -0.59 1.51
CA LYS A 40 3.25 0.69 0.99
C LYS A 40 2.71 1.88 1.79
N ALA A 41 1.41 1.87 2.12
CA ALA A 41 0.78 2.93 2.91
C ALA A 41 1.36 3.01 4.34
N GLN A 42 1.57 1.87 5.00
CA GLN A 42 2.23 1.81 6.30
C GLN A 42 3.63 2.42 6.24
N ILE A 43 4.48 2.01 5.28
CA ILE A 43 5.83 2.59 5.18
C ILE A 43 5.76 4.11 4.91
N ALA A 44 4.89 4.53 3.99
CA ALA A 44 4.70 5.94 3.64
C ALA A 44 4.33 6.79 4.86
N SER A 45 3.54 6.27 5.80
CA SER A 45 3.17 6.97 7.04
C SER A 45 4.37 7.27 7.96
N CYS A 46 5.46 6.53 7.84
CA CYS A 46 6.70 6.75 8.60
C CYS A 46 7.75 7.57 7.83
N LEU A 47 7.54 7.81 6.53
CA LEU A 47 8.49 8.52 5.70
C LEU A 47 8.43 10.02 5.99
N ASN A 48 9.59 10.58 6.38
CA ASN A 48 9.74 12.01 6.55
C ASN A 48 10.52 12.55 5.35
N LEU A 49 9.83 13.18 4.40
CA LEU A 49 10.47 13.80 3.25
C LEU A 49 11.17 15.12 3.64
N GLY A 50 10.82 15.73 4.77
CA GLY A 50 11.28 17.07 5.13
C GLY A 50 10.60 18.15 4.30
N GLN A 51 10.66 19.41 4.74
CA GLN A 51 10.13 20.55 4.00
C GLN A 51 11.28 21.18 3.22
N GLN A 52 11.36 20.90 1.92
CA GLN A 52 12.27 21.62 1.02
C GLN A 52 11.43 22.33 -0.03
N THR A 53 11.55 23.66 -0.08
CA THR A 53 10.75 24.50 -0.97
C THR A 53 11.43 24.73 -2.32
N ASN A 54 12.74 24.53 -2.39
CA ASN A 54 13.58 24.80 -3.56
C ASN A 54 14.40 23.53 -3.87
N GLY A 55 14.11 22.83 -4.96
CA GLY A 55 14.79 21.58 -5.31
C GLY A 55 14.01 20.71 -6.30
N GLY A 56 14.62 19.59 -6.68
CA GLY A 56 13.97 18.53 -7.45
C GLY A 56 13.53 17.36 -6.56
N VAL A 57 12.75 16.42 -7.12
CA VAL A 57 12.45 15.14 -6.50
C VAL A 57 13.11 14.03 -7.31
N ALA A 58 13.86 13.16 -6.63
CA ALA A 58 14.42 11.93 -7.19
C ALA A 58 13.99 10.74 -6.34
N PHE A 59 14.37 9.53 -6.75
CA PHE A 59 13.99 8.29 -6.09
C PHE A 59 15.22 7.43 -5.78
N VAL A 60 15.22 6.81 -4.60
CA VAL A 60 16.13 5.71 -4.25
C VAL A 60 15.35 4.40 -4.29
N SER A 61 15.92 3.36 -4.88
CA SER A 61 15.35 2.02 -4.84
C SER A 61 16.03 1.22 -3.73
N VAL A 62 15.25 0.61 -2.86
CA VAL A 62 15.74 -0.10 -1.67
C VAL A 62 15.24 -1.54 -1.73
N SER A 63 16.16 -2.48 -1.50
CA SER A 63 15.83 -3.89 -1.30
C SER A 63 16.01 -4.32 0.14
N PHE A 64 15.20 -5.28 0.59
CA PHE A 64 15.38 -5.94 1.88
C PHE A 64 14.61 -7.26 1.95
N GLU A 65 15.05 -8.11 2.88
CA GLU A 65 14.38 -9.34 3.25
C GLU A 65 13.41 -9.10 4.41
N MET A 66 12.30 -9.83 4.37
CA MET A 66 11.31 -9.88 5.44
C MET A 66 11.39 -11.23 6.16
N THR A 67 11.21 -11.17 7.48
CA THR A 67 11.08 -12.37 8.31
C THR A 67 9.61 -12.82 8.37
N PRO A 68 9.31 -14.11 8.66
CA PRO A 68 7.93 -14.62 8.69
C PRO A 68 6.98 -13.92 9.68
N ASN A 69 7.50 -13.16 10.65
CA ASN A 69 6.68 -12.35 11.56
C ASN A 69 6.30 -10.96 10.99
N ALA A 70 6.44 -10.78 9.67
CA ALA A 70 6.19 -9.55 8.93
C ALA A 70 7.01 -8.35 9.45
N ARG A 71 8.29 -8.60 9.78
CA ARG A 71 9.28 -7.56 10.11
C ARG A 71 10.47 -7.58 9.17
N PRO A 72 11.01 -6.40 8.81
CA PRO A 72 12.21 -6.31 7.98
C PRO A 72 13.44 -6.83 8.72
N ALA A 73 14.29 -7.59 8.03
CA ALA A 73 15.59 -7.98 8.53
C ALA A 73 16.56 -6.81 8.36
N GLU A 74 16.89 -6.12 9.45
CA GLU A 74 17.63 -4.86 9.41
C GLU A 74 18.96 -4.90 8.65
N TYR A 75 19.69 -6.02 8.74
CA TYR A 75 20.98 -6.22 8.07
C TYR A 75 20.86 -6.39 6.55
N SER A 76 19.65 -6.66 6.04
CA SER A 76 19.39 -6.92 4.62
C SER A 76 19.03 -5.67 3.82
N ILE A 77 18.82 -4.52 4.49
CA ILE A 77 18.38 -3.30 3.84
C ILE A 77 19.53 -2.68 3.05
N GLN A 78 19.37 -2.59 1.72
CA GLN A 78 20.42 -2.15 0.80
C GLN A 78 19.88 -1.20 -0.27
N LEU A 79 20.70 -0.22 -0.65
CA LEU A 79 20.45 0.65 -1.79
C LEU A 79 20.70 -0.11 -3.09
N LEU A 80 19.74 -0.06 -4.01
CA LEU A 80 19.88 -0.57 -5.37
C LEU A 80 20.25 0.55 -6.33
N ASN A 81 21.07 0.20 -7.33
CA ASN A 81 21.48 1.07 -8.43
C ASN A 81 21.92 2.49 -7.98
N PRO A 82 22.95 2.62 -7.11
CA PRO A 82 23.40 3.92 -6.64
C PRO A 82 23.77 4.84 -7.80
N THR A 83 23.22 6.05 -7.81
CA THR A 83 23.44 7.03 -8.88
C THR A 83 24.50 8.06 -8.51
N GLY A 84 24.86 8.17 -7.23
CA GLY A 84 25.78 9.19 -6.72
C GLY A 84 25.22 10.60 -6.77
N ARG A 85 23.90 10.76 -6.95
CA ARG A 85 23.23 12.07 -6.95
C ARG A 85 23.30 12.70 -5.56
N ALA A 86 23.34 14.03 -5.53
CA ALA A 86 23.25 14.79 -4.28
C ALA A 86 21.95 14.46 -3.54
N GLY A 87 22.05 14.20 -2.24
CA GLY A 87 20.90 13.81 -1.41
C GLY A 87 20.56 12.31 -1.42
N GLU A 88 21.22 11.49 -2.26
CA GLU A 88 20.90 10.05 -2.39
C GLU A 88 21.16 9.28 -1.10
N ALA A 89 22.27 9.55 -0.42
CA ALA A 89 22.61 8.89 0.84
C ALA A 89 21.59 9.23 1.93
N GLU A 90 21.21 10.51 2.03
CA GLU A 90 20.19 10.99 2.97
C GLU A 90 18.81 10.40 2.65
N GLY A 91 18.47 10.29 1.36
CA GLY A 91 17.25 9.64 0.88
C GLY A 91 17.21 8.16 1.27
N PHE A 92 18.30 7.43 1.10
CA PHE A 92 18.43 6.04 1.52
C PHE A 92 18.27 5.89 3.05
N GLU A 93 18.94 6.73 3.84
CA GLU A 93 18.82 6.70 5.30
C GLU A 93 17.41 7.08 5.79
N ALA A 94 16.72 8.00 5.09
CA ALA A 94 15.31 8.29 5.36
C ALA A 94 14.40 7.10 5.07
N ALA A 95 14.60 6.43 3.94
CA ALA A 95 13.88 5.21 3.57
C ALA A 95 14.12 4.07 4.58
N ARG A 96 15.38 3.79 4.91
CA ARG A 96 15.78 2.77 5.90
C ARG A 96 15.11 3.00 7.25
N ARG A 97 15.11 4.26 7.74
CA ARG A 97 14.42 4.62 8.98
C ARG A 97 12.91 4.42 8.89
N ALA A 98 12.27 4.76 7.77
CA ALA A 98 10.83 4.58 7.60
C ALA A 98 10.44 3.09 7.65
N ILE A 99 11.20 2.24 6.95
CA ILE A 99 11.03 0.78 6.95
C ILE A 99 11.17 0.21 8.37
N LEU A 100 12.23 0.57 9.09
CA LEU A 100 12.45 0.03 10.44
C LEU A 100 11.44 0.56 11.45
N ARG A 101 11.09 1.84 11.38
CA ARG A 101 10.18 2.49 12.34
C ARG A 101 8.76 1.91 12.26
N CYS A 102 8.20 1.82 11.06
CA CYS A 102 6.87 1.23 10.87
C CYS A 102 6.90 -0.30 10.95
N GLY A 103 8.07 -0.94 10.76
CA GLY A 103 8.23 -2.39 10.92
C GLY A 103 8.35 -2.88 12.36
N GLN A 104 8.68 -2.03 13.34
CA GLN A 104 8.75 -2.42 14.76
C GLN A 104 7.47 -3.10 15.29
N PRO A 105 6.25 -2.55 15.08
CA PRO A 105 5.03 -3.24 15.49
C PRO A 105 4.69 -4.51 14.68
N SER A 106 5.41 -4.80 13.58
CA SER A 106 5.02 -5.67 12.45
C SER A 106 4.12 -4.97 11.43
N TYR A 107 4.29 -5.33 10.15
CA TYR A 107 3.46 -4.83 9.04
C TYR A 107 2.13 -5.59 8.86
N ALA A 108 1.86 -6.58 9.72
CA ALA A 108 0.64 -7.41 9.69
C ALA A 108 0.36 -8.04 8.31
N LEU A 109 1.41 -8.57 7.67
CA LEU A 109 1.31 -9.22 6.36
C LEU A 109 0.73 -10.64 6.47
N PRO A 110 -0.09 -11.07 5.51
CA PRO A 110 -0.67 -12.42 5.48
C PRO A 110 0.41 -13.50 5.31
N LEU A 111 0.52 -14.41 6.27
CA LEU A 111 1.59 -15.43 6.33
C LEU A 111 1.53 -16.44 5.19
N ASP A 112 0.33 -16.78 4.72
CA ASP A 112 0.09 -17.65 3.56
C ASP A 112 0.68 -17.09 2.26
N LEU A 113 0.93 -15.77 2.20
CA LEU A 113 1.54 -15.10 1.07
C LEU A 113 3.03 -14.79 1.27
N PHE A 114 3.69 -15.38 2.28
CA PHE A 114 5.09 -15.08 2.62
C PHE A 114 6.06 -15.17 1.44
N SER A 115 5.86 -16.13 0.53
CA SER A 115 6.68 -16.26 -0.68
C SER A 115 6.67 -15.02 -1.58
N GLN A 116 5.62 -14.20 -1.49
CA GLN A 116 5.44 -13.01 -2.33
C GLN A 116 6.07 -11.76 -1.71
N TRP A 117 6.14 -11.67 -0.38
CA TRP A 117 6.63 -10.49 0.33
C TRP A 117 7.91 -10.72 1.12
N ARG A 118 8.50 -11.92 1.08
CA ARG A 118 9.79 -12.24 1.73
C ARG A 118 10.95 -11.41 1.20
N HIS A 119 10.89 -10.98 -0.06
CA HIS A 119 11.86 -10.10 -0.69
C HIS A 119 11.12 -8.89 -1.22
N VAL A 120 11.56 -7.69 -0.82
CA VAL A 120 10.89 -6.44 -1.16
C VAL A 120 11.88 -5.57 -1.93
N GLU A 121 11.41 -5.01 -3.04
CA GLU A 121 12.03 -3.87 -3.71
C GLU A 121 11.02 -2.73 -3.75
N ILE A 122 11.40 -1.55 -3.26
CA ILE A 122 10.51 -0.38 -3.21
C ILE A 122 11.31 0.90 -3.43
N SER A 123 10.70 1.84 -4.16
CA SER A 123 11.30 3.14 -4.47
C SER A 123 10.73 4.23 -3.57
N PHE A 124 11.61 5.05 -2.99
CA PHE A 124 11.24 6.15 -2.11
C PHE A 124 11.63 7.50 -2.72
N PRO A 125 10.74 8.49 -2.70
CA PRO A 125 11.11 9.84 -3.09
C PRO A 125 12.07 10.45 -2.07
N TYR A 126 12.99 11.28 -2.55
CA TYR A 126 13.83 12.16 -1.75
C TYR A 126 14.04 13.49 -2.48
N PHE A 127 14.38 14.54 -1.74
CA PHE A 127 14.65 15.85 -2.32
C PHE A 127 16.10 15.95 -2.78
N VAL A 128 16.29 16.46 -3.99
CA VAL A 128 17.59 16.82 -4.53
C VAL A 128 17.81 18.31 -4.30
N PRO A 129 18.85 18.71 -3.54
CA PRO A 129 19.16 20.11 -3.32
C PRO A 129 19.54 20.78 -4.64
N VAL A 130 19.20 22.07 -4.80
CA VAL A 130 19.71 22.87 -5.91
C VAL A 130 21.21 23.03 -5.68
N SER A 131 22.03 22.55 -6.60
CA SER A 131 23.45 22.89 -6.61
C SER A 131 23.57 24.39 -6.88
N GLU A 132 24.00 25.15 -5.87
CA GLU A 132 24.42 26.55 -6.04
C GLU A 132 25.66 26.65 -6.94
#